data_AF-A0AA95KC69-F1
#
_entry.id   AF-A0AA95KC69-F1
#
_cell.length_a   1.000
_cell.length_b   1.000
_cell.length_c   1.000
_cell.angle_alpha   90.00
_cell.angle_beta   90.00
_cell.angle_gamma   90.00
#
_symmetry.space_group_name_H-M   'P 1'
#
loop_
_entity.id
_entity.type
_entity.pdbx_description
1 polymer ?
#
loop_
_entity_poly.entity_id
_entity_poly.type
_entity_poly.pdbx_seq_one_letter_code
_entity_poly.pdbx_strand_id
1 'polypeptide(L)'
;MSTSTNTSPAAGKSGFRLPKWAGSFGVQIIAALIVGLILGLIAKYTGSTKTAPNALGATLQTIGSSYVSLLQTAVVPLIFTAVVSSIANLRQVSNAARLAWNTLLWFAITSLVSVLIGIGLGVLLQPGAATGITEEAKYAGKTGDWWAFLIGLFPKNFLGLGASSTVTESANAATTVSTAVNFNVLQILVIAIAIGVAALKVGKQAEAFLTFNASALAVIQKVLWWIIRLAPLGTVGLIGNAVAIYGWDTIGSLGKFTAAIYIGLALVLFVLYPILVRIHGLSIKQYFSGVWPAVQLAFVSRSSIGTLPLTQRVTERNLGVPSGYASFAVPLGATTKMDGCAAIYPAIAAIFVAQFFGINLDFSQYLLIVLVSVLGSAATAGTTGAVVMLTLTLSTLGLPLAGVGLLLAIDPILDMGRTAVNVAGQALVPAIVAKRQGILDESLYNAPRNGAAFADEYAADKAAAEADHRELADSKA
;
A
#
# COMPACT_ATOMS: atom_id res chain seq x y z
N MET A 1 -13.72 67.62 6.82
CA MET A 1 -14.91 66.80 7.09
C MET A 1 -14.49 65.34 7.18
N SER A 2 -14.63 64.78 8.38
CA SER A 2 -14.67 63.36 8.78
C SER A 2 -13.72 62.34 8.14
N THR A 3 -12.62 62.08 8.86
CA THR A 3 -11.94 60.78 8.93
C THR A 3 -12.80 59.78 9.70
N SER A 4 -13.26 58.69 9.06
CA SER A 4 -13.89 57.57 9.76
C SER A 4 -12.88 56.45 9.99
N THR A 5 -12.43 56.35 11.23
CA THR A 5 -11.71 55.19 11.78
C THR A 5 -12.71 54.06 12.02
N ASN A 6 -12.64 52.98 11.22
CA ASN A 6 -13.28 51.71 11.57
C ASN A 6 -12.24 50.79 12.21
N THR A 7 -12.26 50.76 13.53
CA THR A 7 -11.64 49.73 14.37
C THR A 7 -12.47 48.45 14.25
N SER A 8 -11.92 47.42 13.59
CA SER A 8 -12.49 46.06 13.69
C SER A 8 -12.11 45.45 15.03
N PRO A 9 -13.05 44.85 15.78
CA PRO A 9 -12.75 44.25 17.07
C PRO A 9 -11.94 42.96 16.88
N ALA A 10 -10.86 42.82 17.65
CA ALA A 10 -10.09 41.59 17.76
C ALA A 10 -10.98 40.48 18.32
N ALA A 11 -11.42 39.57 17.45
CA ALA A 11 -12.10 38.35 17.87
C ALA A 11 -11.12 37.45 18.63
N GLY A 12 -11.26 37.41 19.95
CA GLY A 12 -10.57 36.48 20.83
C GLY A 12 -10.88 35.04 20.42
N LYS A 13 -9.88 34.31 19.93
CA LYS A 13 -9.97 32.86 19.74
C LYS A 13 -9.43 32.16 20.98
N SER A 14 -10.25 32.06 22.03
CA SER A 14 -10.03 31.09 23.11
C SER A 14 -10.63 29.73 22.68
N GLY A 15 -9.97 29.05 21.76
CA GLY A 15 -10.21 27.64 21.48
C GLY A 15 -9.01 26.85 21.99
N PHE A 16 -9.25 25.82 22.80
CA PHE A 16 -8.22 24.86 23.23
C PHE A 16 -7.50 24.35 21.97
N ARG A 17 -6.31 24.90 21.69
CA ARG A 17 -5.51 24.53 20.54
C ARG A 17 -4.80 23.24 20.91
N LEU A 18 -5.38 22.11 20.49
CA LEU A 18 -4.66 20.84 20.49
C LEU A 18 -3.29 21.08 19.82
N PRO A 19 -2.21 20.62 20.43
CA PRO A 19 -0.87 20.92 19.93
C PRO A 19 -0.67 20.29 18.54
N LYS A 20 0.09 20.93 17.65
CA LYS A 20 0.15 20.59 16.20
C LYS A 20 0.46 19.11 15.90
N TRP A 21 1.14 18.40 16.81
CA TRP A 21 1.44 16.97 16.72
C TRP A 21 0.22 16.05 16.94
N ALA A 22 -0.76 16.49 17.74
CA ALA A 22 -2.04 15.80 17.97
C ALA A 22 -2.97 15.83 16.73
N GLY A 23 -2.68 16.69 15.75
CA GLY A 23 -3.39 16.75 14.47
C GLY A 23 -2.89 15.73 13.43
N SER A 24 -1.78 15.04 13.68
CA SER A 24 -1.24 14.06 12.71
C SER A 24 -2.10 12.80 12.67
N PHE A 25 -2.40 12.31 11.47
CA PHE A 25 -3.27 11.14 11.27
C PHE A 25 -2.76 9.90 12.03
N GLY A 26 -1.44 9.68 12.05
CA GLY A 26 -0.84 8.59 12.81
C GLY A 26 -1.11 8.69 14.32
N VAL A 27 -0.98 9.88 14.92
CA VAL A 27 -1.28 10.08 16.36
C VAL A 27 -2.78 9.89 16.64
N GLN A 28 -3.67 10.31 15.73
CA GLN A 28 -5.11 10.07 15.87
C GLN A 28 -5.44 8.57 15.87
N ILE A 29 -4.80 7.79 15.00
CA ILE A 29 -4.95 6.34 14.98
C ILE A 29 -4.39 5.71 16.26
N ILE A 30 -3.21 6.11 16.72
CA ILE A 30 -2.64 5.60 17.97
C ILE A 30 -3.54 5.92 19.17
N ALA A 31 -4.07 7.14 19.24
CA ALA A 31 -5.02 7.52 20.28
C ALA A 31 -6.32 6.69 20.17
N ALA A 32 -6.86 6.52 18.96
CA ALA A 32 -8.02 5.68 18.70
C ALA A 32 -7.80 4.22 19.07
N LEU A 33 -6.59 3.68 18.90
CA LEU A 33 -6.24 2.34 19.35
C LEU A 33 -6.25 2.22 20.85
N ILE A 34 -5.61 3.17 21.55
CA ILE A 34 -5.55 3.16 23.01
C ILE A 34 -6.98 3.28 23.55
N VAL A 35 -7.78 4.19 23.01
CA VAL A 35 -9.19 4.35 23.37
C VAL A 35 -9.99 3.09 23.06
N GLY A 36 -9.84 2.51 21.85
CA GLY A 36 -10.50 1.26 21.46
C GLY A 36 -10.13 0.11 22.37
N LEU A 37 -8.84 -0.07 22.67
CA LEU A 37 -8.32 -1.07 23.59
C LEU A 37 -8.93 -0.91 24.99
N ILE A 38 -8.90 0.31 25.55
CA ILE A 38 -9.46 0.59 26.88
C ILE A 38 -10.96 0.30 26.90
N LEU A 39 -11.72 0.81 25.92
CA LEU A 39 -13.17 0.59 25.83
C LEU A 39 -13.51 -0.88 25.61
N GLY A 40 -12.71 -1.60 24.82
CA GLY A 40 -12.86 -3.04 24.61
C GLY A 40 -12.59 -3.85 25.87
N LEU A 41 -11.54 -3.51 26.63
CA LEU A 41 -11.26 -4.15 27.92
C LEU A 41 -12.39 -3.87 28.92
N ILE A 42 -12.87 -2.62 29.01
CA ILE A 42 -14.02 -2.26 29.85
C ILE A 42 -15.25 -3.08 29.44
N ALA A 43 -15.55 -3.17 28.15
CA ALA A 43 -16.66 -3.98 27.64
C ALA A 43 -16.52 -5.46 28.04
N LYS A 44 -15.31 -6.04 27.91
CA LYS A 44 -15.03 -7.42 28.32
C LYS A 44 -15.23 -7.64 29.82
N TYR A 45 -14.63 -6.79 30.66
CA TYR A 45 -14.74 -6.91 32.12
C TYR A 45 -16.13 -6.61 32.67
N THR A 46 -16.95 -5.85 31.93
CA THR A 46 -18.37 -5.63 32.22
C THR A 46 -19.29 -6.72 31.65
N GLY A 47 -18.73 -7.87 31.24
CA GLY A 47 -19.47 -9.06 30.84
C GLY A 47 -19.96 -9.07 29.39
N SER A 48 -19.48 -8.16 28.53
CA SER A 48 -19.81 -8.21 27.11
C SER A 48 -19.24 -9.48 26.48
N THR A 49 -20.10 -10.26 25.84
CA THR A 49 -19.68 -11.44 25.06
C THR A 49 -20.15 -11.33 23.62
N LYS A 50 -19.70 -12.24 22.75
CA LYS A 50 -20.14 -12.30 21.34
C LYS A 50 -21.64 -12.60 21.22
N THR A 51 -22.18 -13.44 22.11
CA THR A 51 -23.57 -13.91 22.10
C THR A 51 -24.52 -13.01 22.89
N ALA A 52 -24.00 -12.28 23.88
CA ALA A 52 -24.73 -11.28 24.65
C ALA A 52 -23.85 -10.03 24.83
N PRO A 53 -23.77 -9.15 23.80
CA PRO A 53 -23.03 -7.91 23.91
C PRO A 53 -23.77 -6.95 24.84
N ASN A 54 -23.04 -6.31 25.76
CA ASN A 54 -23.60 -5.20 26.53
C ASN A 54 -23.67 -3.94 25.66
N ALA A 55 -24.30 -2.86 26.15
CA ALA A 55 -24.52 -1.64 25.37
C ALA A 55 -23.22 -1.06 24.77
N LEU A 56 -22.12 -1.11 25.52
CA LEU A 56 -20.80 -0.67 25.04
C LEU A 56 -20.27 -1.59 23.93
N GLY A 57 -20.30 -2.90 24.15
CA GLY A 57 -19.88 -3.88 23.14
C GLY A 57 -20.68 -3.80 21.84
N ALA A 58 -22.00 -3.61 21.93
CA ALA A 58 -22.90 -3.43 20.79
C ALA A 58 -22.63 -2.11 20.04
N THR A 59 -22.32 -1.03 20.75
CA THR A 59 -21.95 0.26 20.16
C THR A 59 -20.62 0.13 19.40
N LEU A 60 -19.60 -0.49 20.01
CA LEU A 60 -18.31 -0.74 19.38
C LEU A 60 -18.47 -1.61 18.12
N GLN A 61 -19.27 -2.68 18.20
CA GLN A 61 -19.59 -3.53 17.05
C GLN A 61 -20.24 -2.74 15.92
N THR A 62 -21.24 -1.92 16.23
CA THR A 62 -22.02 -1.15 15.24
C THR A 62 -21.15 -0.11 14.53
N ILE A 63 -20.30 0.61 15.28
CA ILE A 63 -19.34 1.56 14.71
C ILE A 63 -18.34 0.83 13.80
N GLY A 64 -17.79 -0.28 14.27
CA GLY A 64 -16.83 -1.07 13.52
C GLY A 64 -17.41 -1.65 12.23
N SER A 65 -18.60 -2.25 12.30
CA SER A 65 -19.27 -2.85 11.13
C SER A 65 -19.70 -1.80 10.11
N SER A 66 -20.23 -0.65 10.55
CA SER A 66 -20.61 0.46 9.67
C SER A 66 -19.39 1.00 8.90
N TYR A 67 -18.26 1.14 9.59
CA TYR A 67 -17.01 1.54 8.96
C TYR A 67 -16.52 0.53 7.92
N VAL A 68 -16.66 -0.77 8.20
CA VAL A 68 -16.36 -1.85 7.26
C VAL A 68 -17.26 -1.80 6.03
N SER A 69 -18.57 -1.57 6.19
CA SER A 69 -19.49 -1.44 5.07
C SER A 69 -19.12 -0.27 4.15
N LEU A 70 -18.72 0.88 4.70
CA LEU A 70 -18.24 2.02 3.89
C LEU A 70 -17.02 1.64 3.05
N LEU A 71 -16.06 0.91 3.63
CA LEU A 71 -14.90 0.42 2.89
C LEU A 71 -15.33 -0.55 1.78
N GLN A 72 -16.22 -1.51 2.08
CA GLN A 72 -16.70 -2.51 1.11
C GLN A 72 -17.39 -1.87 -0.10
N THR A 73 -18.19 -0.83 0.09
CA THR A 73 -18.88 -0.13 -1.01
C THR A 73 -17.90 0.56 -1.96
N ALA A 74 -16.80 1.11 -1.44
CA ALA A 74 -15.80 1.79 -2.25
C ALA A 74 -14.90 0.84 -3.05
N VAL A 75 -14.85 -0.44 -2.68
CA VAL A 75 -13.97 -1.44 -3.30
C VAL A 75 -14.32 -1.66 -4.77
N VAL A 76 -15.53 -2.12 -5.08
CA VAL A 76 -15.89 -2.58 -6.43
C VAL A 76 -15.53 -1.56 -7.53
N PRO A 77 -15.94 -0.28 -7.41
CA PRO A 77 -15.58 0.72 -8.41
C PRO A 77 -14.07 1.02 -8.40
N LEU A 78 -13.40 0.97 -7.25
CA LEU A 78 -11.95 1.12 -7.17
C LEU A 78 -11.25 0.02 -7.98
N ILE A 79 -11.59 -1.25 -7.80
CA ILE A 79 -10.90 -2.37 -8.46
C ILE A 79 -10.97 -2.20 -9.98
N PHE A 80 -12.18 -1.98 -10.47
CA PHE A 80 -12.43 -1.84 -11.90
C PHE A 80 -11.62 -0.67 -12.47
N THR A 81 -11.78 0.52 -11.88
CA THR A 81 -11.13 1.74 -12.39
C THR A 81 -9.62 1.68 -12.23
N ALA A 82 -9.11 1.07 -11.16
CA ALA A 82 -7.69 0.88 -10.92
C ALA A 82 -7.06 -0.06 -11.96
N VAL A 83 -7.65 -1.24 -12.19
CA VAL A 83 -7.12 -2.22 -13.14
C VAL A 83 -7.17 -1.70 -14.57
N VAL A 84 -8.29 -1.08 -14.99
CA VAL A 84 -8.40 -0.46 -16.32
C VAL A 84 -7.38 0.66 -16.50
N SER A 85 -7.22 1.54 -15.51
CA SER A 85 -6.21 2.62 -15.55
C SER A 85 -4.78 2.08 -15.58
N SER A 86 -4.50 1.00 -14.84
CA SER A 86 -3.19 0.33 -14.80
C SER A 86 -2.79 -0.15 -16.19
N ILE A 87 -3.71 -0.81 -16.89
CA ILE A 87 -3.48 -1.29 -18.26
C ILE A 87 -3.38 -0.09 -19.22
N ALA A 88 -4.22 0.93 -19.07
CA ALA A 88 -4.20 2.13 -19.89
C ALA A 88 -2.89 2.92 -19.81
N ASN A 89 -2.29 3.01 -18.61
CA ASN A 89 -1.01 3.71 -18.39
C ASN A 89 0.15 3.10 -19.19
N LEU A 90 0.03 1.84 -19.62
CA LEU A 90 1.02 1.21 -20.52
C LEU A 90 1.04 1.84 -21.92
N ARG A 91 -0.04 2.53 -22.34
CA ARG A 91 -0.15 3.22 -23.65
C ARG A 91 0.68 4.50 -23.74
N GLN A 92 0.88 5.19 -22.61
CA GLN A 92 1.47 6.54 -22.61
C GLN A 92 2.99 6.56 -22.80
N VAL A 93 3.62 5.40 -23.00
CA VAL A 93 5.06 5.35 -23.20
C VAL A 93 5.45 5.34 -24.68
N SER A 94 5.55 6.52 -25.28
CA SER A 94 6.22 6.73 -26.58
C SER A 94 7.44 7.66 -26.41
N ASN A 95 8.46 7.45 -27.27
CA ASN A 95 9.83 8.04 -27.29
C ASN A 95 10.96 7.33 -26.52
N ALA A 96 10.68 6.27 -25.77
CA ALA A 96 11.70 5.33 -25.28
C ALA A 96 11.07 3.95 -25.00
N ALA A 97 10.18 3.51 -25.90
CA ALA A 97 9.26 2.38 -25.66
C ALA A 97 9.95 1.11 -25.16
N ARG A 98 11.14 0.79 -25.70
CA ARG A 98 11.94 -0.35 -25.23
C ARG A 98 12.41 -0.18 -23.79
N LEU A 99 12.93 0.98 -23.43
CA LEU A 99 13.48 1.26 -22.09
C LEU A 99 12.37 1.18 -21.05
N ALA A 100 11.24 1.83 -21.30
CA ALA A 100 10.12 1.84 -20.38
C ALA A 100 9.41 0.49 -20.26
N TRP A 101 9.22 -0.25 -21.35
CA TRP A 101 8.68 -1.60 -21.29
C TRP A 101 9.55 -2.50 -20.42
N ASN A 102 10.88 -2.42 -20.58
CA ASN A 102 11.80 -3.17 -19.72
C ASN A 102 11.73 -2.71 -18.25
N THR A 103 11.56 -1.41 -17.98
CA THR A 103 11.32 -0.91 -16.62
C THR A 103 10.08 -1.55 -15.99
N LEU A 104 8.95 -1.49 -16.69
CA LEU A 104 7.67 -2.00 -16.21
C LEU A 104 7.70 -3.53 -16.03
N LEU A 105 8.34 -4.24 -16.95
CA LEU A 105 8.54 -5.68 -16.83
C LEU A 105 9.36 -6.02 -15.57
N TRP A 106 10.45 -5.29 -15.31
CA TRP A 106 11.25 -5.50 -14.10
C TRP A 106 10.50 -5.10 -12.83
N PHE A 107 9.67 -4.06 -12.86
CA PHE A 107 8.76 -3.73 -11.75
C PHE A 107 7.83 -4.90 -11.43
N ALA A 108 7.22 -5.50 -12.46
CA ALA A 108 6.33 -6.65 -12.30
C ALA A 108 7.08 -7.90 -11.77
N ILE A 109 8.26 -8.22 -12.31
CA ILE A 109 9.08 -9.37 -11.87
C ILE A 109 9.45 -9.24 -10.38
N THR A 110 9.97 -8.08 -9.99
CA THR A 110 10.40 -7.85 -8.60
C THR A 110 9.22 -7.81 -7.63
N SER A 111 8.08 -7.25 -8.05
CA SER A 111 6.84 -7.29 -7.27
C SER A 111 6.31 -8.71 -7.10
N LEU A 112 6.31 -9.53 -8.18
CA LEU A 112 5.92 -10.93 -8.14
C LEU A 112 6.77 -11.72 -7.13
N VAL A 113 8.10 -11.60 -7.20
CA VAL A 113 8.98 -12.30 -6.25
C VAL A 113 8.77 -11.80 -4.82
N SER A 114 8.58 -10.49 -4.62
CA SER A 114 8.27 -9.91 -3.31
C SER A 114 6.97 -10.45 -2.73
N VAL A 115 5.94 -10.60 -3.56
CA VAL A 115 4.67 -11.21 -3.15
C VAL A 115 4.84 -12.65 -2.72
N LEU A 116 5.65 -13.42 -3.45
CA LEU A 116 5.88 -14.83 -3.15
C LEU A 116 6.64 -14.99 -1.83
N ILE A 117 7.60 -14.09 -1.55
CA ILE A 117 8.25 -14.00 -0.24
C ILE A 117 7.21 -13.70 0.85
N GLY A 118 6.33 -12.73 0.62
CA GLY A 118 5.26 -12.36 1.55
C GLY A 118 4.30 -13.53 1.83
N ILE A 119 3.86 -14.24 0.79
CA ILE A 119 3.02 -15.43 0.91
C ILE A 119 3.75 -16.52 1.70
N GLY A 120 4.99 -16.83 1.32
CA GLY A 120 5.81 -17.85 1.98
C GLY A 120 5.99 -17.55 3.47
N LEU A 121 6.28 -16.30 3.85
CA LEU A 121 6.38 -15.89 5.24
C LEU A 121 5.05 -15.95 5.97
N GLY A 122 3.94 -15.52 5.35
CA GLY A 122 2.61 -15.58 5.97
C GLY A 122 2.17 -17.02 6.28
N VAL A 123 2.50 -17.95 5.38
CA VAL A 123 2.21 -19.38 5.56
C VAL A 123 3.14 -20.01 6.59
N LEU A 124 4.44 -19.66 6.60
CA LEU A 124 5.44 -20.23 7.50
C LEU A 124 5.34 -19.71 8.92
N LEU A 125 5.25 -18.39 9.10
CA LEU A 125 5.27 -17.74 10.41
C LEU A 125 3.89 -17.72 11.07
N GLN A 126 2.83 -17.91 10.28
CA GLN A 126 1.44 -17.93 10.70
C GLN A 126 1.10 -16.81 11.71
N PRO A 127 1.34 -15.53 11.36
CA PRO A 127 1.27 -14.44 12.34
C PRO A 127 -0.12 -14.23 12.96
N GLY A 128 -1.18 -14.74 12.33
CA GLY A 128 -2.55 -14.66 12.84
C GLY A 128 -3.07 -15.94 13.53
N ALA A 129 -2.31 -17.03 13.56
CA ALA A 129 -2.81 -18.36 13.97
C ALA A 129 -2.86 -18.62 15.50
N ALA A 130 -2.62 -17.60 16.33
CA ALA A 130 -2.47 -17.75 17.78
C ALA A 130 -3.46 -16.89 18.59
N THR A 131 -4.67 -16.66 18.08
CA THR A 131 -5.64 -15.72 18.69
C THR A 131 -6.66 -16.38 19.62
N GLY A 132 -6.63 -17.70 19.80
CA GLY A 132 -7.63 -18.41 20.63
C GLY A 132 -9.06 -18.35 20.06
N ILE A 133 -9.22 -17.94 18.80
CA ILE A 133 -10.51 -17.86 18.11
C ILE A 133 -10.87 -19.27 17.63
N THR A 134 -11.58 -20.01 18.47
CA THR A 134 -12.07 -21.38 18.20
C THR A 134 -13.33 -21.42 17.34
N GLU A 135 -13.90 -20.28 16.97
CA GLU A 135 -15.02 -20.25 16.03
C GLU A 135 -14.51 -19.92 14.63
N GLU A 136 -14.60 -20.91 13.74
CA GLU A 136 -14.67 -20.70 12.30
C GLU A 136 -15.67 -19.58 12.03
N ALA A 137 -15.21 -18.42 11.58
CA ALA A 137 -16.10 -17.58 10.80
C ALA A 137 -16.63 -18.49 9.69
N LYS A 138 -17.95 -18.72 9.62
CA LYS A 138 -18.58 -19.54 8.57
C LYS A 138 -18.22 -18.95 7.21
N TYR A 139 -17.06 -19.32 6.72
CA TYR A 139 -16.55 -18.94 5.42
C TYR A 139 -17.26 -19.84 4.44
N ALA A 140 -18.23 -19.28 3.74
CA ALA A 140 -18.96 -19.97 2.68
C ALA A 140 -18.11 -20.21 1.41
N GLY A 141 -16.78 -20.06 1.49
CA GLY A 141 -15.90 -20.50 0.41
C GLY A 141 -15.72 -22.00 0.51
N LYS A 142 -16.36 -22.71 -0.42
CA LYS A 142 -16.16 -24.14 -0.62
C LYS A 142 -14.66 -24.41 -0.81
N THR A 143 -14.14 -25.36 -0.04
CA THR A 143 -12.85 -26.01 -0.29
C THR A 143 -12.75 -26.46 -1.74
N GLY A 144 -11.61 -26.16 -2.35
CA GLY A 144 -11.43 -25.99 -3.78
C GLY A 144 -11.61 -27.25 -4.63
N ASP A 145 -12.13 -26.99 -5.83
CA ASP A 145 -11.87 -27.81 -7.00
C ASP A 145 -11.18 -26.87 -8.00
N TRP A 146 -9.99 -27.24 -8.51
CA TRP A 146 -9.25 -26.43 -9.49
C TRP A 146 -10.14 -26.07 -10.69
N TRP A 147 -11.05 -26.99 -11.04
CA TRP A 147 -12.05 -26.78 -12.06
C TRP A 147 -13.10 -25.71 -11.68
N ALA A 148 -13.55 -25.68 -10.43
CA ALA A 148 -14.46 -24.65 -9.93
C ALA A 148 -13.79 -23.27 -9.89
N PHE A 149 -12.49 -23.19 -9.63
CA PHE A 149 -11.72 -21.95 -9.76
C PHE A 149 -11.69 -21.45 -11.21
N LEU A 150 -11.33 -22.33 -12.15
CA LEU A 150 -11.30 -21.97 -13.58
C LEU A 150 -12.68 -21.53 -14.10
N ILE A 151 -13.74 -22.25 -13.74
CA ILE A 151 -15.11 -21.83 -14.04
C ILE A 151 -15.44 -20.50 -13.36
N GLY A 152 -14.95 -20.29 -12.13
CA GLY A 152 -15.13 -19.07 -11.36
C GLY A 152 -14.48 -17.83 -11.97
N LEU A 153 -13.46 -17.99 -12.82
CA LEU A 153 -12.84 -16.91 -13.60
C LEU A 153 -13.77 -16.35 -14.68
N PHE A 154 -14.70 -17.16 -15.19
CA PHE A 154 -15.64 -16.69 -16.21
C PHE A 154 -16.73 -15.86 -15.54
N PRO A 155 -16.78 -14.54 -15.81
CA PRO A 155 -17.79 -13.68 -15.23
C PRO A 155 -19.18 -14.11 -15.71
N LYS A 156 -20.09 -14.36 -14.78
CA LYS A 156 -21.49 -14.65 -15.12
C LYS A 156 -22.31 -13.38 -15.38
N ASN A 157 -21.86 -12.25 -14.82
CA ASN A 157 -22.43 -10.93 -15.05
C ASN A 157 -21.34 -9.86 -14.91
N PHE A 158 -21.58 -8.70 -15.51
CA PHE A 158 -20.61 -7.61 -15.60
C PHE A 158 -20.20 -7.03 -14.23
N LEU A 159 -21.09 -7.09 -13.24
CA LEU A 159 -20.88 -6.48 -11.94
C LEU A 159 -20.33 -7.47 -10.89
N GLY A 160 -20.12 -8.74 -11.27
CA GLY A 160 -19.76 -9.81 -10.34
C GLY A 160 -20.79 -10.02 -9.24
N LEU A 161 -22.05 -9.60 -9.43
CA LEU A 161 -23.11 -9.69 -8.43
C LEU A 161 -23.50 -11.15 -8.18
N GLY A 162 -23.49 -11.54 -6.92
CA GLY A 162 -24.07 -12.78 -6.42
C GLY A 162 -25.02 -12.48 -5.26
N ALA A 163 -26.01 -13.35 -5.06
CA ALA A 163 -26.87 -13.31 -3.89
C ALA A 163 -26.71 -14.64 -3.14
N SER A 164 -26.38 -14.58 -1.86
CA SER A 164 -26.36 -15.75 -0.98
C SER A 164 -27.47 -15.63 0.04
N SER A 165 -28.42 -16.54 0.01
CA SER A 165 -29.45 -16.66 1.04
C SER A 165 -28.99 -17.64 2.11
N THR A 166 -28.99 -17.18 3.35
CA THR A 166 -28.73 -17.99 4.54
C THR A 166 -30.05 -18.19 5.26
N VAL A 167 -30.41 -19.45 5.49
CA VAL A 167 -31.56 -19.82 6.31
C VAL A 167 -31.02 -20.16 7.69
N THR A 168 -31.39 -19.35 8.69
CA THR A 168 -31.03 -19.66 10.08
C THR A 168 -32.25 -20.27 10.74
N GLU A 169 -32.19 -21.57 11.00
CA GLU A 169 -33.14 -22.27 11.84
C GLU A 169 -32.66 -22.19 13.29
N SER A 170 -33.45 -21.56 14.15
CA SER A 170 -33.22 -21.56 15.60
C SER A 170 -34.31 -22.42 16.24
N ALA A 171 -33.91 -23.33 17.14
CA ALA A 171 -34.80 -24.32 17.74
C ALA A 171 -36.03 -23.75 18.46
N ASN A 172 -36.05 -22.43 18.74
CA ASN A 172 -37.16 -21.71 19.40
C ASN A 172 -37.49 -20.34 18.78
N ALA A 173 -37.08 -20.04 17.53
CA ALA A 173 -37.44 -18.78 16.85
C ALA A 173 -37.74 -18.99 15.36
N ALA A 174 -38.60 -18.13 14.80
CA ALA A 174 -39.05 -18.20 13.41
C ALA A 174 -37.86 -18.30 12.43
N THR A 175 -37.98 -19.21 11.45
CA THR A 175 -37.00 -19.37 10.36
C THR A 175 -36.75 -18.03 9.68
N THR A 176 -35.56 -17.48 9.88
CA THR A 176 -35.19 -16.19 9.30
C THR A 176 -34.35 -16.44 8.06
N VAL A 177 -34.83 -15.97 6.90
CA VAL A 177 -34.10 -16.02 5.63
C VAL A 177 -33.41 -14.68 5.42
N SER A 178 -32.08 -14.65 5.51
CA SER A 178 -31.28 -13.46 5.20
C SER A 178 -30.60 -13.62 3.85
N THR A 179 -30.91 -12.74 2.91
CA THR A 179 -30.24 -12.67 1.60
C THR A 179 -29.20 -11.56 1.60
N ALA A 180 -27.93 -11.92 1.43
CA ALA A 180 -26.83 -10.97 1.31
C ALA A 180 -26.39 -10.86 -0.16
N VAL A 181 -26.17 -9.63 -0.62
CA VAL A 181 -25.55 -9.36 -1.93
C VAL A 181 -24.04 -9.40 -1.75
N ASN A 182 -23.39 -10.28 -2.50
CA ASN A 182 -21.94 -10.45 -2.47
C ASN A 182 -21.36 -10.12 -3.85
N PHE A 183 -20.16 -9.54 -3.89
CA PHE A 183 -19.45 -9.26 -5.12
C PHE A 183 -18.33 -10.27 -5.32
N ASN A 184 -18.31 -10.95 -6.48
CA ASN A 184 -17.20 -11.77 -6.89
C ASN A 184 -16.12 -10.89 -7.50
N VAL A 185 -15.15 -10.53 -6.67
CA VAL A 185 -14.09 -9.63 -7.08
C VAL A 185 -13.17 -10.24 -8.13
N LEU A 186 -12.93 -11.56 -8.10
CA LEU A 186 -12.14 -12.23 -9.13
C LEU A 186 -12.76 -12.01 -10.52
N GLN A 187 -14.08 -12.12 -10.64
CA GLN A 187 -14.80 -11.87 -11.88
C GLN A 187 -14.70 -10.40 -12.32
N ILE A 188 -14.84 -9.46 -11.38
CA ILE A 188 -14.68 -8.02 -11.65
C ILE A 188 -13.27 -7.74 -12.17
N LEU A 189 -12.25 -8.36 -11.59
CA LEU A 189 -10.86 -8.22 -12.01
C LEU A 189 -10.63 -8.76 -13.42
N VAL A 190 -11.16 -9.95 -13.75
CA VAL A 190 -11.07 -10.52 -15.11
C VAL A 190 -11.74 -9.60 -16.13
N ILE A 191 -12.93 -9.08 -15.84
CA ILE A 191 -13.63 -8.13 -16.70
C ILE A 191 -12.81 -6.84 -16.89
N ALA A 192 -12.29 -6.28 -15.79
CA ALA A 192 -11.51 -5.06 -15.83
C ALA A 192 -10.23 -5.24 -16.67
N ILE A 193 -9.57 -6.40 -16.59
CA ILE A 193 -8.44 -6.74 -17.46
C ILE A 193 -8.86 -6.81 -18.92
N ALA A 194 -9.92 -7.56 -19.22
CA ALA A 194 -10.40 -7.73 -20.59
C ALA A 194 -10.77 -6.37 -21.23
N ILE A 195 -11.45 -5.51 -20.48
CA ILE A 195 -11.82 -4.15 -20.93
C ILE A 195 -10.60 -3.27 -21.08
N GLY A 196 -9.66 -3.29 -20.12
CA GLY A 196 -8.42 -2.53 -20.21
C GLY A 196 -7.62 -2.89 -21.47
N VAL A 197 -7.44 -4.19 -21.74
CA VAL A 197 -6.74 -4.69 -22.94
C VAL A 197 -7.51 -4.34 -24.22
N ALA A 198 -8.84 -4.49 -24.23
CA ALA A 198 -9.66 -4.11 -25.37
C ALA A 198 -9.56 -2.60 -25.67
N ALA A 199 -9.65 -1.75 -24.65
CA ALA A 199 -9.51 -0.30 -24.78
C ALA A 199 -8.14 0.10 -25.35
N LEU A 200 -7.06 -0.60 -24.98
CA LEU A 200 -5.76 -0.40 -25.61
C LEU A 200 -5.77 -0.77 -27.10
N LYS A 201 -6.34 -1.92 -27.46
CA LYS A 201 -6.39 -2.40 -28.85
C LYS A 201 -7.27 -1.54 -29.76
N VAL A 202 -8.36 -0.97 -29.23
CA VAL A 202 -9.25 -0.05 -29.95
C VAL A 202 -8.55 1.28 -30.29
N GLY A 203 -7.53 1.69 -29.51
CA GLY A 203 -6.72 2.84 -29.83
C GLY A 203 -7.45 4.17 -29.64
N LYS A 204 -7.43 5.06 -30.64
CA LYS A 204 -7.94 6.45 -30.52
C LYS A 204 -9.40 6.54 -30.09
N GLN A 205 -10.27 5.63 -30.55
CA GLN A 205 -11.69 5.67 -30.20
C GLN A 205 -11.95 5.42 -28.70
N ALA A 206 -11.07 4.68 -28.02
CA ALA A 206 -11.20 4.39 -26.59
C ALA A 206 -10.59 5.49 -25.69
N GLU A 207 -10.01 6.55 -26.26
CA GLU A 207 -9.28 7.56 -25.49
C GLU A 207 -10.17 8.35 -24.52
N ALA A 208 -11.41 8.65 -24.93
CA ALA A 208 -12.40 9.27 -24.05
C ALA A 208 -12.76 8.36 -22.87
N PHE A 209 -12.91 7.05 -23.11
CA PHE A 209 -13.19 6.06 -22.06
C PHE A 209 -12.02 5.95 -21.07
N LEU A 210 -10.78 5.90 -21.55
CA LEU A 210 -9.60 5.82 -20.69
C LEU A 210 -9.41 7.09 -19.84
N THR A 211 -9.65 8.27 -20.44
CA THR A 211 -9.60 9.55 -19.72
C THR A 211 -10.70 9.65 -18.66
N PHE A 212 -11.92 9.21 -18.99
CA PHE A 212 -13.00 9.10 -18.03
C PHE A 212 -12.65 8.14 -16.88
N ASN A 213 -12.11 6.95 -17.19
CA ASN A 213 -11.74 5.96 -16.19
C ASN A 213 -10.65 6.45 -15.23
N ALA A 214 -9.64 7.17 -15.74
CA ALA A 214 -8.62 7.81 -14.92
C ALA A 214 -9.23 8.87 -13.98
N SER A 215 -10.18 9.67 -14.49
CA SER A 215 -10.90 10.66 -13.68
C SER A 215 -11.77 10.00 -12.61
N ALA A 216 -12.48 8.93 -12.97
CA ALA A 216 -13.28 8.14 -12.04
C ALA A 216 -12.42 7.52 -10.94
N LEU A 217 -11.26 6.95 -11.29
CA LEU A 217 -10.29 6.43 -10.31
C LEU A 217 -9.89 7.51 -9.31
N ALA A 218 -9.55 8.72 -9.77
CA ALA A 218 -9.16 9.83 -8.89
C ALA A 218 -10.30 10.25 -7.94
N VAL A 219 -11.55 10.30 -8.43
CA VAL A 219 -12.73 10.59 -7.59
C VAL A 219 -12.95 9.50 -6.54
N ILE A 220 -12.88 8.22 -6.93
CA ILE A 220 -13.05 7.08 -6.01
C ILE A 220 -11.94 7.06 -4.96
N GLN A 221 -10.70 7.33 -5.35
CA GLN A 221 -9.58 7.49 -4.41
C GLN A 221 -9.83 8.64 -3.41
N LYS A 222 -10.45 9.73 -3.85
CA LYS A 222 -10.81 10.84 -2.95
C LYS A 222 -11.90 10.43 -1.96
N VAL A 223 -12.91 9.69 -2.40
CA VAL A 223 -13.95 9.12 -1.51
C VAL A 223 -13.32 8.16 -0.50
N LEU A 224 -12.43 7.27 -0.95
CA LEU A 224 -11.66 6.41 -0.06
C LEU A 224 -10.87 7.20 0.98
N TRP A 225 -10.28 8.33 0.59
CA TRP A 225 -9.59 9.21 1.53
C TRP A 225 -10.52 9.80 2.59
N TRP A 226 -11.75 10.16 2.23
CA TRP A 226 -12.76 10.59 3.21
C TRP A 226 -13.13 9.46 4.17
N ILE A 227 -13.31 8.25 3.66
CA ILE A 227 -13.57 7.07 4.49
C ILE A 227 -12.38 6.82 5.42
N ILE A 228 -11.14 6.85 4.92
CA ILE A 228 -9.92 6.71 5.72
C ILE A 228 -9.81 7.81 6.77
N ARG A 229 -10.29 9.03 6.51
CA ARG A 229 -10.31 10.09 7.54
C ARG A 229 -11.26 9.77 8.70
N LEU A 230 -12.25 8.90 8.49
CA LEU A 230 -13.09 8.33 9.55
C LEU A 230 -12.43 7.13 10.25
N ALA A 231 -11.27 6.66 9.78
CA ALA A 231 -10.57 5.50 10.33
C ALA A 231 -10.29 5.59 11.83
N PRO A 232 -9.96 6.75 12.46
CA PRO A 232 -9.83 6.79 13.92
C PRO A 232 -11.10 6.34 14.63
N LEU A 233 -12.28 6.77 14.19
CA LEU A 233 -13.55 6.35 14.77
C LEU A 233 -13.83 4.87 14.49
N GLY A 234 -13.61 4.43 13.25
CA GLY A 234 -13.73 3.02 12.86
C GLY A 234 -12.80 2.10 13.64
N THR A 235 -11.57 2.57 13.92
CA THR A 235 -10.53 1.84 14.67
C THR A 235 -10.95 1.65 16.13
N VAL A 236 -11.54 2.68 16.76
CA VAL A 236 -12.12 2.52 18.12
C VAL A 236 -13.15 1.40 18.14
N GLY A 237 -14.09 1.40 17.18
CA GLY A 237 -15.13 0.36 17.09
C GLY A 237 -14.57 -1.03 16.80
N LEU A 238 -13.68 -1.16 15.80
CA LEU A 238 -13.09 -2.43 15.38
C LEU A 238 -12.19 -3.05 16.45
N ILE A 239 -11.25 -2.28 16.97
CA ILE A 239 -10.31 -2.75 18.01
C ILE A 239 -11.04 -2.96 19.31
N GLY A 240 -11.94 -2.05 19.68
CA GLY A 240 -12.75 -2.19 20.89
C GLY A 240 -13.62 -3.44 20.86
N ASN A 241 -14.30 -3.71 19.74
CA ASN A 241 -15.08 -4.94 19.59
C ASN A 241 -14.18 -6.19 19.59
N ALA A 242 -13.05 -6.16 18.89
CA ALA A 242 -12.10 -7.28 18.87
C ALA A 242 -11.54 -7.56 20.27
N VAL A 243 -11.14 -6.54 21.02
CA VAL A 243 -10.63 -6.70 22.40
C VAL A 243 -11.75 -7.13 23.35
N ALA A 244 -12.97 -6.61 23.18
CA ALA A 244 -14.13 -7.01 23.98
C ALA A 244 -14.39 -8.52 23.89
N ILE A 245 -14.22 -9.09 22.70
CA ILE A 245 -14.44 -10.51 22.45
C ILE A 245 -13.16 -11.30 22.79
N TYR A 246 -12.01 -10.93 22.22
CA TYR A 246 -10.80 -11.75 22.17
C TYR A 246 -9.74 -11.40 23.23
N GLY A 247 -9.63 -10.16 23.70
CA GLY A 247 -8.67 -9.76 24.75
C GLY A 247 -7.19 -9.68 24.30
N TRP A 248 -6.26 -10.03 25.20
CA TRP A 248 -4.80 -9.81 25.07
C TRP A 248 -4.12 -10.56 23.92
N ASP A 249 -4.68 -11.68 23.46
CA ASP A 249 -4.16 -12.48 22.34
C ASP A 249 -4.11 -11.68 21.02
N THR A 250 -4.95 -10.65 20.91
CA THR A 250 -4.97 -9.69 19.79
C THR A 250 -3.66 -8.91 19.67
N ILE A 251 -3.06 -8.49 20.80
CA ILE A 251 -1.84 -7.67 20.82
C ILE A 251 -0.62 -8.50 20.43
N GLY A 252 -0.52 -9.74 20.94
CA GLY A 252 0.57 -10.66 20.58
C GLY A 252 0.61 -10.95 19.07
N SER A 253 -0.57 -11.13 18.46
CA SER A 253 -0.72 -11.40 17.02
C SER A 253 -0.30 -10.21 16.16
N LEU A 254 -0.62 -8.98 16.56
CA LEU A 254 -0.13 -7.76 15.89
C LEU A 254 1.40 -7.61 15.94
N GLY A 255 2.02 -8.02 17.05
CA GLY A 255 3.47 -8.05 17.19
C GLY A 255 4.13 -9.04 16.23
N LYS A 256 3.60 -10.27 16.14
CA LYS A 256 4.06 -11.30 15.18
C LYS A 256 3.89 -10.84 13.74
N PHE A 257 2.77 -10.21 13.43
CA PHE A 257 2.53 -9.61 12.11
C PHE A 257 3.56 -8.53 11.78
N THR A 258 3.83 -7.62 12.71
CA THR A 258 4.85 -6.57 12.54
C THR A 258 6.22 -7.18 12.25
N ALA A 259 6.62 -8.19 13.02
CA ALA A 259 7.87 -8.91 12.80
C ALA A 259 7.92 -9.57 11.41
N ALA A 260 6.84 -10.26 11.00
CA ALA A 260 6.76 -10.90 9.69
C ALA A 260 6.92 -9.89 8.53
N ILE A 261 6.30 -8.70 8.65
CA ILE A 261 6.48 -7.62 7.66
C ILE A 261 7.95 -7.19 7.59
N TYR A 262 8.60 -6.89 8.72
CA TYR A 262 10.00 -6.45 8.71
C TYR A 262 10.96 -7.53 8.22
N ILE A 263 10.70 -8.81 8.53
CA ILE A 263 11.47 -9.93 7.96
C ILE A 263 11.29 -9.97 6.45
N GLY A 264 10.07 -9.85 5.93
CA GLY A 264 9.80 -9.82 4.49
C GLY A 264 10.48 -8.65 3.78
N LEU A 265 10.40 -7.47 4.36
CA LEU A 265 11.08 -6.27 3.86
C LEU A 265 12.61 -6.45 3.87
N ALA A 266 13.17 -7.04 4.93
CA ALA A 266 14.58 -7.34 5.02
C ALA A 266 15.03 -8.39 3.99
N LEU A 267 14.23 -9.43 3.72
CA LEU A 267 14.52 -10.39 2.67
C LEU A 267 14.50 -9.74 1.29
N VAL A 268 13.55 -8.86 1.00
CA VAL A 268 13.55 -8.13 -0.27
C VAL A 268 14.78 -7.22 -0.39
N LEU A 269 15.04 -6.41 0.63
CA LEU A 269 16.11 -5.43 0.60
C LEU A 269 17.50 -6.06 0.60
N PHE A 270 17.75 -7.05 1.48
CA PHE A 270 19.08 -7.60 1.74
C PHE A 270 19.33 -8.98 1.11
N VAL A 271 18.33 -9.60 0.49
CA VAL A 271 18.51 -10.86 -0.25
C VAL A 271 18.12 -10.70 -1.71
N LEU A 272 16.87 -10.36 -2.02
CA LEU A 272 16.39 -10.26 -3.40
C LEU A 272 17.15 -9.21 -4.21
N TYR A 273 17.25 -7.97 -3.70
CA TYR A 273 17.93 -6.89 -4.41
C TYR A 273 19.43 -7.18 -4.66
N PRO A 274 20.24 -7.57 -3.66
CA PRO A 274 21.64 -7.95 -3.91
C PRO A 274 21.80 -9.13 -4.87
N ILE A 275 20.91 -10.14 -4.84
CA ILE A 275 20.92 -11.22 -5.84
C ILE A 275 20.73 -10.65 -7.25
N LEU A 276 19.74 -9.77 -7.43
CA LEU A 276 19.49 -9.14 -8.72
C LEU A 276 20.67 -8.28 -9.18
N VAL A 277 21.27 -7.49 -8.29
CA VAL A 277 22.48 -6.70 -8.57
C VAL A 277 23.62 -7.62 -9.04
N ARG A 278 23.87 -8.72 -8.32
CA ARG A 278 24.97 -9.64 -8.61
C ARG A 278 24.80 -10.43 -9.90
N ILE A 279 23.59 -10.86 -10.22
CA ILE A 279 23.27 -11.59 -11.47
C ILE A 279 23.49 -10.68 -12.69
N HIS A 280 23.30 -9.37 -12.56
CA HIS A 280 23.54 -8.40 -13.64
C HIS A 280 24.99 -7.88 -13.68
N GLY A 281 25.91 -8.48 -12.93
CA GLY A 281 27.33 -8.14 -12.93
C GLY A 281 27.65 -6.82 -12.24
N LEU A 282 26.76 -6.31 -11.40
CA LEU A 282 26.98 -5.07 -10.63
C LEU A 282 27.49 -5.39 -9.22
N SER A 283 28.24 -4.46 -8.63
CA SER A 283 28.77 -4.59 -7.27
C SER A 283 27.71 -4.28 -6.22
N ILE A 284 27.37 -5.28 -5.38
CA ILE A 284 26.41 -5.14 -4.27
C ILE A 284 26.79 -3.99 -3.33
N LYS A 285 28.08 -3.91 -2.96
CA LYS A 285 28.59 -2.86 -2.07
C LYS A 285 28.33 -1.48 -2.65
N GLN A 286 28.57 -1.31 -3.96
CA GLN A 286 28.36 -0.05 -4.65
C GLN A 286 26.88 0.29 -4.80
N TYR A 287 26.00 -0.69 -5.04
CA TYR A 287 24.56 -0.44 -5.05
C TYR A 287 24.10 0.13 -3.70
N PHE A 288 24.41 -0.55 -2.60
CA PHE A 288 23.96 -0.12 -1.28
C PHE A 288 24.56 1.22 -0.88
N SER A 289 25.86 1.42 -1.03
CA SER A 289 26.48 2.72 -0.72
C SER A 289 25.91 3.87 -1.54
N GLY A 290 25.46 3.59 -2.77
CA GLY A 290 24.87 4.60 -3.65
C GLY A 290 23.43 4.96 -3.27
N VAL A 291 22.59 3.97 -2.97
CA VAL A 291 21.16 4.18 -2.71
C VAL A 291 20.86 4.55 -1.25
N TRP A 292 21.77 4.26 -0.32
CA TRP A 292 21.55 4.39 1.13
C TRP A 292 20.98 5.75 1.59
N PRO A 293 21.46 6.91 1.10
CA PRO A 293 20.92 8.20 1.53
C PRO A 293 19.42 8.35 1.22
N ALA A 294 18.96 7.86 0.06
CA ALA A 294 17.56 7.87 -0.32
C ALA A 294 16.73 6.91 0.54
N VAL A 295 17.28 5.72 0.85
CA VAL A 295 16.63 4.73 1.72
C VAL A 295 16.43 5.27 3.13
N GLN A 296 17.44 5.96 3.70
CA GLN A 296 17.35 6.58 5.02
C GLN A 296 16.29 7.68 5.05
N LEU A 297 16.29 8.58 4.06
CA LEU A 297 15.29 9.63 3.98
C LEU A 297 13.89 9.03 3.81
N ALA A 298 13.74 7.97 3.02
CA ALA A 298 12.47 7.29 2.78
C ALA A 298 11.94 6.60 4.05
N PHE A 299 12.82 5.97 4.82
CA PHE A 299 12.47 5.35 6.10
C PHE A 299 11.89 6.37 7.10
N VAL A 300 12.52 7.53 7.22
CA VAL A 300 12.10 8.56 8.18
C VAL A 300 10.90 9.36 7.68
N SER A 301 10.92 9.76 6.41
CA SER A 301 9.86 10.59 5.81
C SER A 301 8.58 9.82 5.51
N ARG A 302 8.67 8.50 5.31
CA ARG A 302 7.55 7.63 4.90
C ARG A 302 6.87 8.11 3.61
N SER A 303 7.63 8.71 2.71
CA SER A 303 7.10 9.23 1.45
C SER A 303 8.07 9.03 0.28
N SER A 304 7.75 8.09 -0.62
CA SER A 304 8.52 7.89 -1.86
C SER A 304 8.58 9.17 -2.71
N ILE A 305 7.44 9.88 -2.82
CA ILE A 305 7.34 11.16 -3.55
C ILE A 305 8.14 12.25 -2.83
N GLY A 306 8.10 12.30 -1.50
CA GLY A 306 8.90 13.25 -0.71
C GLY A 306 10.40 13.03 -0.87
N THR A 307 10.83 11.79 -1.16
CA THR A 307 12.24 11.46 -1.43
C THR A 307 12.63 11.55 -2.89
N LEU A 308 11.69 11.78 -3.80
CA LEU A 308 11.89 11.64 -5.24
C LEU A 308 13.11 12.41 -5.78
N PRO A 309 13.35 13.69 -5.41
CA PRO A 309 14.52 14.42 -5.91
C PRO A 309 15.84 13.76 -5.49
N LEU A 310 15.93 13.29 -4.25
CA LEU A 310 17.12 12.60 -3.75
C LEU A 310 17.28 11.23 -4.42
N THR A 311 16.20 10.46 -4.56
CA THR A 311 16.21 9.16 -5.23
C THR A 311 16.66 9.26 -6.67
N GLN A 312 16.17 10.27 -7.41
CA GLN A 312 16.59 10.52 -8.78
C GLN A 312 18.08 10.88 -8.82
N ARG A 313 18.52 11.80 -7.95
CA ARG A 313 19.93 12.22 -7.90
C ARG A 313 20.89 11.07 -7.61
N VAL A 314 20.59 10.21 -6.64
CA VAL A 314 21.44 9.04 -6.35
C VAL A 314 21.39 8.02 -7.48
N THR A 315 20.27 7.88 -8.19
CA THR A 315 20.17 6.98 -9.35
C THR A 315 21.04 7.47 -10.51
N GLU A 316 21.09 8.79 -10.73
CA GLU A 316 21.92 9.41 -11.75
C GLU A 316 23.41 9.39 -11.38
N ARG A 317 23.75 9.99 -10.24
CA ARG A 317 25.13 10.29 -9.86
C ARG A 317 25.84 9.15 -9.16
N ASN A 318 25.11 8.38 -8.34
CA ASN A 318 25.73 7.23 -7.69
C ASN A 318 25.60 6.02 -8.60
N LEU A 319 24.40 5.69 -9.09
CA LEU A 319 24.19 4.45 -9.82
C LEU A 319 24.51 4.54 -11.32
N GLY A 320 24.99 5.66 -11.85
CA GLY A 320 25.45 5.75 -13.24
C GLY A 320 24.33 5.65 -14.28
N VAL A 321 23.08 5.89 -13.91
CA VAL A 321 21.95 5.88 -14.83
C VAL A 321 21.90 7.20 -15.59
N PRO A 322 21.75 7.21 -16.93
CA PRO A 322 21.63 8.46 -17.68
C PRO A 322 20.49 9.33 -17.17
N SER A 323 20.75 10.64 -16.99
CA SER A 323 19.79 11.60 -16.43
C SER A 323 18.45 11.61 -17.15
N GLY A 324 18.46 11.56 -18.48
CA GLY A 324 17.24 11.50 -19.29
C GLY A 324 16.38 10.25 -18.99
N TYR A 325 17.01 9.11 -18.68
CA TYR A 325 16.27 7.90 -18.30
C TYR A 325 15.87 7.90 -16.83
N ALA A 326 16.74 8.34 -15.92
CA ALA A 326 16.43 8.42 -14.49
C ALA A 326 15.27 9.39 -14.19
N SER A 327 15.26 10.55 -14.85
CA SER A 327 14.17 11.55 -14.80
C SER A 327 12.80 11.00 -15.25
N PHE A 328 12.80 9.91 -16.01
CA PHE A 328 11.59 9.20 -16.40
C PHE A 328 11.28 8.03 -15.47
N ALA A 329 12.24 7.14 -15.27
CA ALA A 329 12.00 5.84 -14.63
C ALA A 329 11.81 5.94 -13.12
N VAL A 330 12.47 6.89 -12.45
CA VAL A 330 12.36 7.05 -10.99
C VAL A 330 11.01 7.66 -10.60
N PRO A 331 10.51 8.75 -11.23
CA PRO A 331 9.15 9.23 -10.99
C PRO A 331 8.07 8.21 -11.33
N LEU A 332 8.24 7.46 -12.43
CA LEU A 332 7.34 6.36 -12.78
C LEU A 332 7.36 5.27 -11.69
N GLY A 333 8.54 4.93 -11.18
CA GLY A 333 8.68 3.97 -10.09
C GLY A 333 8.04 4.45 -8.79
N ALA A 334 8.16 5.73 -8.44
CA ALA A 334 7.58 6.29 -7.22
C ALA A 334 6.07 6.07 -7.09
N THR A 335 5.38 5.83 -8.21
CA THR A 335 3.93 5.58 -8.27
C THR A 335 3.55 4.15 -8.62
N THR A 336 4.39 3.41 -9.34
CA THR A 336 4.05 2.06 -9.86
C THR A 336 4.84 0.93 -9.21
N LYS A 337 5.98 1.24 -8.60
CA LYS A 337 6.95 0.29 -8.06
C LYS A 337 6.92 0.29 -6.54
N MET A 338 6.15 -0.63 -5.97
CA MET A 338 5.85 -0.68 -4.54
C MET A 338 6.02 -2.10 -3.92
N ASP A 339 7.23 -2.66 -3.89
CA ASP A 339 7.46 -4.01 -3.31
C ASP A 339 7.04 -4.14 -1.85
N GLY A 340 7.31 -3.12 -1.04
CA GLY A 340 6.88 -3.08 0.35
C GLY A 340 5.38 -2.83 0.49
N CYS A 341 4.85 -1.80 -0.19
CA CYS A 341 3.47 -1.32 0.02
C CYS A 341 2.41 -2.13 -0.72
N ALA A 342 2.74 -2.69 -1.89
CA ALA A 342 1.80 -3.35 -2.78
C ALA A 342 2.10 -4.84 -3.00
N ALA A 343 3.21 -5.38 -2.48
CA ALA A 343 3.50 -6.81 -2.53
C ALA A 343 3.62 -7.46 -1.15
N ILE A 344 4.69 -7.19 -0.39
CA ILE A 344 4.93 -7.82 0.93
C ILE A 344 3.79 -7.55 1.90
N TYR A 345 3.41 -6.28 2.06
CA TYR A 345 2.39 -5.87 3.03
C TYR A 345 1.01 -6.48 2.76
N PRO A 346 0.38 -6.29 1.59
CA PRO A 346 -0.94 -6.86 1.33
C PRO A 346 -0.95 -8.39 1.34
N ALA A 347 0.14 -9.06 0.95
CA ALA A 347 0.23 -10.52 0.99
C ALA A 347 0.22 -11.07 2.42
N ILE A 348 1.13 -10.58 3.27
CA ILE A 348 1.19 -11.00 4.68
C ILE A 348 -0.08 -10.56 5.41
N ALA A 349 -0.62 -9.38 5.10
CA ALA A 349 -1.85 -8.87 5.68
C ALA A 349 -3.06 -9.74 5.35
N ALA A 350 -3.21 -10.17 4.09
CA ALA A 350 -4.30 -11.06 3.69
C ALA A 350 -4.25 -12.39 4.44
N ILE A 351 -3.05 -12.99 4.54
CA ILE A 351 -2.86 -14.24 5.27
C ILE A 351 -3.09 -14.05 6.77
N PHE A 352 -2.59 -12.96 7.35
CA PHE A 352 -2.83 -12.60 8.75
C PHE A 352 -4.32 -12.45 9.04
N VAL A 353 -5.05 -11.69 8.23
CA VAL A 353 -6.49 -11.47 8.41
C VAL A 353 -7.25 -12.78 8.27
N ALA A 354 -6.90 -13.61 7.29
CA ALA A 354 -7.51 -14.92 7.12
C ALA A 354 -7.30 -15.80 8.37
N GLN A 355 -6.05 -15.94 8.83
CA GLN A 355 -5.72 -16.68 10.04
C GLN A 355 -6.39 -16.10 11.30
N PHE A 356 -6.39 -14.78 11.44
CA PHE A 356 -6.98 -14.07 12.57
C PHE A 356 -8.48 -14.34 12.68
N PHE A 357 -9.20 -14.41 11.56
CA PHE A 357 -10.63 -14.71 11.54
C PHE A 357 -10.96 -16.21 11.36
N GLY A 358 -9.96 -17.10 11.42
CA GLY A 358 -10.16 -18.55 11.22
C GLY A 358 -10.63 -18.92 9.82
N ILE A 359 -10.31 -18.11 8.81
CA ILE A 359 -10.65 -18.34 7.41
C ILE A 359 -9.51 -19.10 6.74
N ASN A 360 -9.83 -20.26 6.18
CA ASN A 360 -8.88 -21.03 5.38
C ASN A 360 -8.77 -20.43 3.97
N LEU A 361 -7.54 -20.10 3.56
CA LEU A 361 -7.25 -19.65 2.20
C LEU A 361 -7.05 -20.85 1.28
N ASP A 362 -7.83 -20.90 0.21
CA ASP A 362 -7.64 -21.86 -0.88
C ASP A 362 -6.59 -21.38 -1.90
N PHE A 363 -6.11 -22.29 -2.76
CA PHE A 363 -5.10 -22.00 -3.78
C PHE A 363 -5.47 -20.80 -4.67
N SER A 364 -6.75 -20.71 -5.03
CA SER A 364 -7.33 -19.61 -5.80
C SER A 364 -7.09 -18.23 -5.16
N GLN A 365 -7.20 -18.14 -3.84
CA GLN A 365 -7.01 -16.90 -3.10
C GLN A 365 -5.53 -16.51 -3.02
N TYR A 366 -4.61 -17.46 -2.93
CA TYR A 366 -3.18 -17.17 -3.06
C TYR A 366 -2.84 -16.62 -4.43
N LEU A 367 -3.42 -17.17 -5.51
CA LEU A 367 -3.22 -16.63 -6.85
C LEU A 367 -3.82 -15.22 -6.99
N LEU A 368 -4.97 -14.97 -6.37
CA LEU A 368 -5.55 -13.63 -6.29
C LEU A 368 -4.67 -12.62 -5.57
N ILE A 369 -4.03 -13.00 -4.45
CA ILE A 369 -3.04 -12.14 -3.76
C ILE A 369 -1.96 -11.73 -4.76
N VAL A 370 -1.43 -12.68 -5.53
CA VAL A 370 -0.39 -12.40 -6.52
C VAL A 370 -0.87 -11.41 -7.58
N LEU A 371 -2.02 -11.70 -8.21
CA LEU A 371 -2.55 -10.89 -9.29
C LEU A 371 -2.87 -9.46 -8.84
N VAL A 372 -3.57 -9.32 -7.70
CA VAL A 372 -3.96 -8.02 -7.17
C VAL A 372 -2.74 -7.21 -6.76
N SER A 373 -1.76 -7.84 -6.11
CA SER A 373 -0.55 -7.15 -5.68
C SER A 373 0.28 -6.64 -6.86
N VAL A 374 0.52 -7.47 -7.88
CA VAL A 374 1.32 -7.09 -9.04
C VAL A 374 0.60 -6.04 -9.90
N LEU A 375 -0.68 -6.27 -10.24
CA LEU A 375 -1.44 -5.34 -11.09
C LEU A 375 -1.85 -4.06 -10.35
N GLY A 376 -2.19 -4.19 -9.07
CA GLY A 376 -2.58 -3.07 -8.22
C GLY A 376 -1.41 -2.18 -7.82
N SER A 377 -0.18 -2.72 -7.72
CA SER A 377 1.04 -1.90 -7.52
C SER A 377 1.19 -0.85 -8.62
N ALA A 378 0.88 -1.19 -9.88
CA ALA A 378 0.93 -0.24 -10.99
C ALA A 378 -0.29 0.72 -11.01
N ALA A 379 -1.39 0.34 -10.37
CA ALA A 379 -2.64 1.09 -10.35
C ALA A 379 -2.73 2.14 -9.23
N THR A 380 -1.95 1.96 -8.14
CA THR A 380 -2.04 2.77 -6.93
C THR A 380 -0.97 3.86 -6.90
N ALA A 381 -1.10 4.81 -7.83
CA ALA A 381 -0.26 6.01 -7.82
C ALA A 381 -0.58 6.90 -6.60
N GLY A 382 0.43 7.27 -5.82
CA GLY A 382 0.34 8.37 -4.85
C GLY A 382 0.50 8.02 -3.36
N THR A 383 0.38 9.06 -2.52
CA THR A 383 0.72 9.08 -1.08
C THR A 383 -0.16 8.21 -0.18
N THR A 384 -1.14 7.49 -0.72
CA THR A 384 -2.06 6.61 0.03
C THR A 384 -2.09 5.16 -0.46
N GLY A 385 -1.11 4.76 -1.28
CA GLY A 385 -1.11 3.47 -1.99
C GLY A 385 -1.25 2.24 -1.10
N ALA A 386 -0.60 2.20 0.07
CA ALA A 386 -0.58 0.99 0.91
C ALA A 386 -1.95 0.61 1.51
N VAL A 387 -2.72 1.60 1.97
CA VAL A 387 -4.06 1.38 2.57
C VAL A 387 -5.07 1.01 1.50
N VAL A 388 -4.99 1.68 0.35
CA VAL A 388 -5.82 1.39 -0.83
C VAL A 388 -5.53 -0.03 -1.32
N MET A 389 -4.25 -0.40 -1.44
CA MET A 389 -3.82 -1.75 -1.84
C MET A 389 -4.23 -2.83 -0.85
N LEU A 390 -4.11 -2.57 0.46
CA LEU A 390 -4.56 -3.50 1.48
C LEU A 390 -6.07 -3.73 1.39
N THR A 391 -6.85 -2.65 1.28
CA THR A 391 -8.31 -2.72 1.16
C THR A 391 -8.71 -3.45 -0.12
N LEU A 392 -8.05 -3.13 -1.24
CA LEU A 392 -8.21 -3.79 -2.53
C LEU A 392 -7.92 -5.30 -2.42
N THR A 393 -6.83 -5.68 -1.74
CA THR A 393 -6.43 -7.09 -1.60
C THR A 393 -7.42 -7.86 -0.74
N LEU A 394 -7.69 -7.39 0.48
CA LEU A 394 -8.60 -8.09 1.39
C LEU A 394 -9.99 -8.27 0.79
N SER A 395 -10.52 -7.21 0.19
CA SER A 395 -11.83 -7.29 -0.46
C SER A 395 -11.81 -8.22 -1.68
N THR A 396 -10.72 -8.24 -2.46
CA THR A 396 -10.60 -9.17 -3.58
C THR A 396 -10.66 -10.62 -3.16
N LEU A 397 -10.08 -10.94 -2.01
CA LEU A 397 -10.13 -12.28 -1.46
C LEU A 397 -11.44 -12.60 -0.74
N GLY A 398 -12.35 -11.62 -0.61
CA GLY A 398 -13.56 -11.76 0.21
C GLY A 398 -13.26 -11.82 1.71
N LEU A 399 -12.11 -11.30 2.15
CA LEU A 399 -11.70 -11.28 3.55
C LEU A 399 -12.34 -10.11 4.31
N PRO A 400 -12.56 -10.25 5.63
CA PRO A 400 -13.14 -9.20 6.45
C PRO A 400 -12.29 -7.91 6.42
N LEU A 401 -12.87 -6.80 5.94
CA LEU A 401 -12.19 -5.49 5.96
C LEU A 401 -12.02 -4.93 7.37
N ALA A 402 -12.65 -5.55 8.39
CA ALA A 402 -12.32 -5.32 9.79
C ALA A 402 -10.81 -5.48 10.05
N GLY A 403 -10.14 -6.37 9.31
CA GLY A 403 -8.70 -6.53 9.32
C GLY A 403 -7.92 -5.28 8.88
N VAL A 404 -8.46 -4.46 7.98
CA VAL A 404 -7.84 -3.18 7.57
C VAL A 404 -7.68 -2.27 8.79
N GLY A 405 -8.73 -2.11 9.60
CA GLY A 405 -8.67 -1.25 10.78
C GLY A 405 -7.67 -1.76 11.83
N LEU A 406 -7.59 -3.08 11.99
CA LEU A 406 -6.63 -3.73 12.87
C LEU A 406 -5.18 -3.47 12.43
N LEU A 407 -4.90 -3.45 11.13
CA LEU A 407 -3.56 -3.26 10.59
C LEU A 407 -3.17 -1.79 10.43
N LEU A 408 -4.13 -0.91 10.12
CA LEU A 408 -3.94 0.54 10.07
C LEU A 408 -3.39 1.11 11.38
N ALA A 409 -3.74 0.45 12.48
CA ALA A 409 -3.25 0.71 13.81
C ALA A 409 -1.71 0.87 13.91
N ILE A 410 -1.01 -0.11 13.34
CA ILE A 410 0.44 -0.28 13.44
C ILE A 410 1.15 0.18 12.17
N ASP A 411 0.39 0.58 11.16
CA ASP A 411 0.87 1.09 9.87
C ASP A 411 1.94 2.16 10.00
N PRO A 412 1.88 3.15 10.94
CA PRO A 412 2.92 4.16 11.06
C PRO A 412 4.35 3.62 11.20
N ILE A 413 4.49 2.47 11.88
CA ILE A 413 5.78 1.78 12.08
C ILE A 413 6.14 1.02 10.80
N LEU A 414 5.21 0.21 10.28
CA LEU A 414 5.42 -0.60 9.08
C LEU A 414 5.77 0.26 7.85
N ASP A 415 5.14 1.43 7.74
CA ASP A 415 5.28 2.34 6.61
C ASP A 415 6.70 2.87 6.42
N MET A 416 7.46 3.00 7.51
CA MET A 416 8.88 3.35 7.48
C MET A 416 9.67 2.33 6.66
N GLY A 417 9.54 1.05 7.02
CA GLY A 417 10.21 -0.04 6.33
C GLY A 417 9.73 -0.19 4.88
N ARG A 418 8.42 -0.18 4.64
CA ARG A 418 7.86 -0.37 3.30
C ARG A 418 8.32 0.73 2.34
N THR A 419 8.31 1.99 2.77
CA THR A 419 8.74 3.13 1.95
C THR A 419 10.23 3.02 1.62
N ALA A 420 11.05 2.67 2.60
CA ALA A 420 12.49 2.48 2.41
C ALA A 420 12.80 1.41 1.35
N VAL A 421 12.12 0.26 1.41
CA VAL A 421 12.28 -0.81 0.41
C VAL A 421 11.79 -0.37 -0.96
N ASN A 422 10.64 0.31 -1.05
CA ASN A 422 10.14 0.82 -2.33
C ASN A 422 11.15 1.74 -3.00
N VAL A 423 11.69 2.72 -2.25
CA VAL A 423 12.67 3.68 -2.77
C VAL A 423 13.97 3.00 -3.20
N ALA A 424 14.44 2.01 -2.44
CA ALA A 424 15.57 1.17 -2.87
C ALA A 424 15.29 0.48 -4.22
N GLY A 425 14.11 -0.11 -4.38
CA GLY A 425 13.69 -0.75 -5.63
C GLY A 425 13.49 0.21 -6.79
N GLN A 426 13.04 1.44 -6.53
CA GLN A 426 12.84 2.50 -7.51
C GLN A 426 14.15 3.00 -8.12
N ALA A 427 15.25 2.95 -7.37
CA ALA A 427 16.60 3.23 -7.89
C ALA A 427 17.25 1.98 -8.51
N LEU A 428 16.96 0.79 -7.98
CA LEU A 428 17.54 -0.48 -8.46
C LEU A 428 17.12 -0.82 -9.89
N VAL A 429 15.82 -0.77 -10.19
CA VAL A 429 15.30 -1.24 -11.47
C VAL A 429 15.82 -0.39 -12.65
N PRO A 430 15.85 0.97 -12.58
CA PRO A 430 16.51 1.77 -13.60
C PRO A 430 17.98 1.39 -13.79
N ALA A 431 18.73 1.10 -12.73
CA ALA A 431 20.13 0.67 -12.84
C ALA A 431 20.26 -0.70 -13.56
N ILE A 432 19.40 -1.66 -13.24
CA ILE A 432 19.36 -2.98 -13.91
C ILE A 432 19.00 -2.82 -15.39
N VAL A 433 17.97 -2.03 -15.71
CA VAL A 433 17.55 -1.81 -17.10
C VAL A 433 18.64 -1.09 -17.88
N ALA A 434 19.24 -0.05 -17.33
CA ALA A 434 20.35 0.68 -17.95
C ALA A 434 21.55 -0.25 -18.22
N LYS A 435 21.91 -1.12 -17.27
CA LYS A 435 22.96 -2.13 -17.46
C LYS A 435 22.62 -3.11 -18.58
N ARG A 436 21.40 -3.64 -18.61
CA ARG A 436 20.94 -4.58 -19.65
C ARG A 436 20.87 -3.94 -21.04
N GLN A 437 20.68 -2.63 -21.11
CA GLN A 437 20.61 -1.88 -22.37
C GLN A 437 21.97 -1.29 -22.78
N GLY A 438 23.03 -1.52 -21.99
CA GLY A 438 24.38 -1.04 -22.31
C GLY A 438 24.56 0.48 -22.19
N ILE A 439 23.67 1.17 -21.47
CA ILE A 439 23.69 2.63 -21.31
C ILE A 439 24.09 3.08 -19.90
N LEU A 440 24.45 2.13 -19.02
CA LEU A 440 24.91 2.43 -17.67
C LEU A 440 26.36 2.94 -17.69
N ASP A 441 26.62 4.04 -17.02
CA ASP A 441 27.99 4.48 -16.75
C ASP A 441 28.58 3.66 -15.60
N GLU A 442 29.34 2.63 -15.94
CA GLU A 442 29.99 1.75 -14.97
C GLU A 442 31.18 2.41 -14.26
N SER A 443 31.77 3.44 -14.85
CA SER A 443 32.86 4.19 -14.21
C SER A 443 32.31 4.96 -13.02
N LEU A 444 31.16 5.60 -13.19
CA LEU A 444 30.43 6.30 -12.14
C LEU A 444 29.85 5.32 -11.11
N TYR A 445 29.29 4.19 -11.56
CA TYR A 445 28.78 3.16 -10.68
C TYR A 445 29.86 2.55 -9.76
N ASN A 446 31.09 2.40 -10.26
CA ASN A 446 32.19 1.81 -9.50
C ASN A 446 33.06 2.85 -8.78
N ALA A 447 32.78 4.14 -8.94
CA ALA A 447 33.51 5.21 -8.29
C ALA A 447 33.51 5.04 -6.75
N PRO A 448 34.63 5.35 -6.07
CA PRO A 448 34.68 5.31 -4.61
C PRO A 448 33.73 6.36 -4.02
N ARG A 449 32.87 5.94 -3.09
CA ARG A 449 31.89 6.83 -2.43
C ARG A 449 32.20 6.97 -0.96
N ASN A 450 32.15 8.22 -0.50
CA ASN A 450 32.30 8.64 0.90
C ASN A 450 30.96 8.84 1.60
N GLY A 451 29.84 8.49 0.97
CA GLY A 451 28.50 8.50 1.59
C GLY A 451 27.78 9.86 1.57
N ALA A 452 28.38 10.91 1.01
CA ALA A 452 27.74 12.20 0.82
C ALA A 452 27.10 12.30 -0.58
N ALA A 453 25.77 12.37 -0.65
CA ALA A 453 25.01 12.44 -1.91
C ALA A 453 25.29 13.71 -2.75
N PHE A 454 25.92 14.72 -2.13
CA PHE A 454 26.23 16.02 -2.73
C PHE A 454 27.74 16.34 -2.71
N ALA A 455 28.61 15.35 -2.50
CA ALA A 455 30.06 15.59 -2.32
C ALA A 455 30.68 16.41 -3.47
N ASP A 456 30.29 16.11 -4.71
CA ASP A 456 30.79 16.78 -5.90
C ASP A 456 30.23 18.21 -6.05
N GLU A 457 29.03 18.48 -5.50
CA GLU A 457 28.38 19.80 -5.52
C GLU A 457 29.02 20.71 -4.48
N TYR A 458 29.30 20.20 -3.28
CA TYR A 458 30.11 20.91 -2.30
C TYR A 458 31.52 21.20 -2.81
N ALA A 459 32.12 20.27 -3.56
CA ALA A 459 33.44 20.48 -4.15
C ALA A 459 33.40 21.50 -5.30
N ALA A 460 32.37 21.44 -6.17
CA ALA A 460 32.18 22.37 -7.28
C ALA A 460 31.80 23.78 -6.80
N ASP A 461 30.89 23.91 -5.83
CA ASP A 461 30.52 25.19 -5.22
C ASP A 461 31.71 25.81 -4.48
N LYS A 462 32.51 24.99 -3.79
CA LYS A 462 33.75 25.45 -3.15
C LYS A 462 34.79 25.89 -4.18
N ALA A 463 34.98 25.14 -5.26
CA ALA A 463 35.90 25.51 -6.34
C ALA A 463 35.45 26.78 -7.08
N ALA A 464 34.14 26.95 -7.30
CA ALA A 464 33.55 28.15 -7.89
C ALA A 464 33.72 29.37 -6.95
N ALA A 465 33.46 29.21 -5.65
CA ALA A 465 33.69 30.26 -4.67
C ALA A 465 35.17 30.65 -4.54
N GLU A 466 36.09 29.68 -4.62
CA GLU A 466 37.54 29.92 -4.62
C GLU A 466 38.02 30.61 -5.91
N ALA A 467 37.39 30.34 -7.05
CA ALA A 467 37.66 31.02 -8.32
C ALA A 467 37.19 32.48 -8.29
N ASP A 468 35.96 32.74 -7.84
CA ASP A 468 35.42 34.10 -7.65
C ASP A 468 36.31 34.93 -6.71
N HIS A 469 36.80 34.32 -5.62
CA HIS A 469 37.69 34.99 -4.68
C HIS A 469 39.07 35.34 -5.26
N ARG A 470 39.59 34.54 -6.21
CA ARG A 470 40.84 34.86 -6.92
C ARG A 470 40.65 35.99 -7.93
N GLU A 471 39.54 35.98 -8.66
CA GLU A 471 39.22 37.03 -9.65
C GLU A 471 38.97 38.41 -8.97
N LEU A 472 38.40 38.40 -7.76
CA LEU A 472 38.26 39.59 -6.90
C LEU A 472 39.58 40.09 -6.28
N ALA A 473 40.56 39.21 -6.12
CA ALA A 473 41.89 39.57 -5.62
C ALA A 473 42.76 40.16 -6.74
N ASP A 474 42.70 39.59 -7.94
CA ASP A 474 43.45 40.04 -9.11
C ASP A 474 42.90 41.34 -9.71
N SER A 475 41.62 41.69 -9.48
CA SER A 475 41.04 42.99 -9.88
C SER A 475 41.32 44.16 -8.91
N LYS A 476 41.97 43.89 -7.76
CA LYS A 476 42.34 44.88 -6.75
C LYS A 476 43.85 45.13 -6.65
N ALA A 477 44.66 44.38 -7.40
CA ALA A 477 46.08 44.64 -7.64
C ALA A 477 46.25 45.43 -8.95
#